data_AF-A0A943L671-F1
#
_entry.id   AF-A0A943L671-F1
#
_cell.length_a   1.000
_cell.length_b   1.000
_cell.length_c   1.000
_cell.angle_alpha   90.00
_cell.angle_beta   90.00
_cell.angle_gamma   90.00
#
_symmetry.space_group_name_H-M   'P 1'
#
loop_
_entity.id
_entity.type
_entity.pdbx_description
1 polymer ?
#
loop_
_entity_poly.entity_id
_entity_poly.type
_entity_poly.pdbx_seq_one_letter_code
_entity_poly.pdbx_strand_id
1 'polypeptide(L)'
;ATWEALQVELEKANKVIEDENAMEEEVSKTYESLGKAFADLKLAADNSKLEKLVSELEAKDLSKYTQGSVTKFNAELDKAKSILSNKEATQEQIDEAYNKLIRAYLELRLIPDKSKLEELINKAESIDVSKYTEESVNLLKEKLKEVKDVLDNEEASQVEVNKASEKLEIALAGLDEKKDNNTDTDNETDNNNGTGNGTDNDNNTGNGGSSGDNSTNNNESNNDTDNNSSNNNDTTNNDSEGDKNTEAGKGNLPETGGTSTFALVGIVTLLLGAGSVLRRRK
;
A
#
# COMPACT_ATOMS: atom_id res chain seq x y z
N ALA A 1 8.28 36.54 -14.47
CA ALA A 1 9.62 36.13 -14.93
C ALA A 1 10.55 37.33 -14.84
N THR A 2 11.75 37.17 -14.27
CA THR A 2 12.81 38.21 -14.33
C THR A 2 13.12 38.66 -15.77
N TRP A 3 12.97 37.76 -16.76
CA TRP A 3 13.02 38.09 -18.19
C TRP A 3 11.97 39.11 -18.64
N GLU A 4 10.75 39.08 -18.10
CA GLU A 4 9.69 40.05 -18.45
C GLU A 4 10.04 41.46 -17.94
N ALA A 5 10.68 41.57 -16.77
CA ALA A 5 11.20 42.85 -16.29
C ALA A 5 12.32 43.39 -17.19
N LEU A 6 13.23 42.52 -17.65
CA LEU A 6 14.27 42.90 -18.62
C LEU A 6 13.67 43.33 -19.97
N GLN A 7 12.61 42.67 -20.47
CA GLN A 7 11.90 43.12 -21.67
C GLN A 7 11.27 44.52 -21.51
N VAL A 8 10.71 44.83 -20.34
CA VAL A 8 10.13 46.16 -20.04
C VAL A 8 11.21 47.26 -20.02
N GLU A 9 12.39 47.00 -19.44
CA GLU A 9 13.47 47.99 -19.48
C GLU A 9 14.11 48.12 -20.87
N LEU A 10 14.13 47.05 -21.68
CA LEU A 10 14.53 47.12 -23.09
C LEU A 10 13.55 47.96 -23.94
N GLU A 11 12.24 47.86 -23.69
CA GLU A 11 11.24 48.70 -24.36
C GLU A 11 11.43 50.19 -24.04
N LYS A 12 11.79 50.52 -22.79
CA LYS A 12 12.14 51.91 -22.40
C LYS A 12 13.44 52.36 -23.05
N ALA A 13 14.47 51.51 -23.08
CA ALA A 13 15.73 51.83 -23.72
C ALA A 13 15.55 52.15 -25.21
N ASN A 14 14.72 51.37 -25.93
CA ASN A 14 14.38 51.67 -27.33
C ASN A 14 13.70 53.04 -27.48
N LYS A 15 12.74 53.38 -26.62
CA LYS A 15 12.05 54.70 -26.68
C LYS A 15 12.99 55.88 -26.43
N VAL A 16 13.98 55.72 -25.55
CA VAL A 16 15.01 56.74 -25.27
C VAL A 16 16.05 56.82 -26.41
N ILE A 17 16.24 55.75 -27.17
CA ILE A 17 17.05 55.75 -28.41
C ILE A 17 16.28 56.36 -29.60
N GLU A 18 14.94 56.27 -29.60
CA GLU A 18 14.05 56.81 -30.64
C GLU A 18 13.71 58.31 -30.48
N ASP A 19 13.93 58.91 -29.29
CA ASP A 19 13.71 60.35 -29.07
C ASP A 19 14.97 61.17 -29.38
N GLU A 20 14.92 61.93 -30.48
CA GLU A 20 15.99 62.86 -30.91
C GLU A 20 16.31 63.98 -29.89
N ASN A 21 15.48 64.15 -28.85
CA ASN A 21 15.62 65.18 -27.80
C ASN A 21 15.92 64.60 -26.41
N ALA A 22 16.13 63.27 -26.30
CA ALA A 22 16.36 62.59 -25.02
C ALA A 22 17.49 63.23 -24.20
N MET A 23 17.23 63.51 -22.92
CA MET A 23 18.20 64.17 -22.05
C MET A 23 19.22 63.17 -21.46
N GLU A 24 20.41 63.67 -21.11
CA GLU A 24 21.48 62.87 -20.48
C GLU A 24 21.01 62.16 -19.20
N GLU A 25 20.14 62.79 -18.41
CA GLU A 25 19.51 62.18 -17.22
C GLU A 25 18.62 60.98 -17.59
N GLU A 26 17.86 61.07 -18.69
CA GLU A 26 16.94 60.02 -19.14
C GLU A 26 17.70 58.83 -19.72
N VAL A 27 18.76 59.10 -20.49
CA VAL A 27 19.71 58.09 -20.98
C VAL A 27 20.40 57.39 -19.80
N SER A 28 20.94 58.14 -18.85
CA SER A 28 21.64 57.61 -17.67
C SER A 28 20.73 56.74 -16.80
N LYS A 29 19.54 57.25 -16.44
CA LYS A 29 18.53 56.53 -15.65
C LYS A 29 18.01 55.27 -16.34
N THR A 30 17.86 55.30 -17.65
CA THR A 30 17.40 54.13 -18.43
C THR A 30 18.51 53.09 -18.55
N TYR A 31 19.77 53.52 -18.70
CA TYR A 31 20.94 52.64 -18.63
C TYR A 31 21.09 51.97 -17.25
N GLU A 32 20.93 52.70 -16.15
CA GLU A 32 20.98 52.14 -14.79
C GLU A 32 19.85 51.12 -14.54
N SER A 33 18.62 51.44 -14.93
CA SER A 33 17.47 50.54 -14.76
C SER A 33 17.57 49.28 -15.62
N LEU A 34 18.00 49.40 -16.88
CA LEU A 34 18.29 48.25 -17.75
C LEU A 34 19.44 47.39 -17.22
N GLY A 35 20.54 48.02 -16.78
CA GLY A 35 21.68 47.33 -16.17
C GLY A 35 21.29 46.57 -14.90
N LYS A 36 20.41 47.15 -14.07
CA LYS A 36 19.84 46.47 -12.91
C LYS A 36 18.95 45.29 -13.31
N ALA A 37 18.03 45.46 -14.26
CA ALA A 37 17.15 44.39 -14.72
C ALA A 37 17.91 43.22 -15.38
N PHE A 38 19.05 43.51 -16.02
CA PHE A 38 19.99 42.49 -16.51
C PHE A 38 20.73 41.78 -15.39
N ALA A 39 21.17 42.50 -14.35
CA ALA A 39 21.82 41.91 -13.18
C ALA A 39 20.88 41.07 -12.29
N ASP A 40 19.59 41.42 -12.25
CA ASP A 40 18.53 40.67 -11.54
C ASP A 40 18.03 39.44 -12.33
N LEU A 41 18.51 39.22 -13.56
CA LEU A 41 18.05 38.14 -14.44
C LEU A 41 18.37 36.76 -13.87
N LYS A 42 17.37 35.89 -13.81
CA LYS A 42 17.48 34.49 -13.38
C LYS A 42 17.21 33.55 -14.54
N LEU A 43 17.99 32.49 -14.65
CA LEU A 43 17.70 31.37 -15.54
C LEU A 43 16.45 30.64 -15.04
N ALA A 44 15.54 30.27 -15.95
CA ALA A 44 14.40 29.43 -15.61
C ALA A 44 14.86 28.01 -15.23
N ALA A 45 14.16 27.38 -14.29
CA ALA A 45 14.41 26.00 -13.89
C ALA A 45 13.89 24.98 -14.92
N ASP A 46 14.47 23.77 -14.97
CA ASP A 46 14.04 22.70 -15.87
C ASP A 46 12.84 21.97 -15.27
N ASN A 47 11.69 22.15 -15.90
CA ASN A 47 10.41 21.55 -15.53
C ASN A 47 10.01 20.35 -16.41
N SER A 48 10.80 19.98 -17.41
CA SER A 48 10.42 19.03 -18.47
C SER A 48 10.00 17.64 -17.97
N LYS A 49 10.64 17.16 -16.90
CA LYS A 49 10.27 15.90 -16.22
C LYS A 49 8.91 15.98 -15.55
N LEU A 50 8.58 17.13 -14.96
CA LEU A 50 7.31 17.38 -14.29
C LEU A 50 6.18 17.58 -15.31
N GLU A 51 6.44 18.28 -16.42
CA GLU A 51 5.49 18.41 -17.55
C GLU A 51 5.14 17.03 -18.13
N LYS A 52 6.14 16.18 -18.40
CA LYS A 52 5.94 14.80 -18.87
C LYS A 52 5.14 13.98 -17.86
N LEU A 53 5.51 14.02 -16.59
CA LEU A 53 4.86 13.26 -15.52
C LEU A 53 3.38 13.67 -15.36
N VAL A 54 3.09 14.98 -15.34
CA VAL A 54 1.71 15.51 -15.31
C VAL A 54 0.93 15.03 -16.53
N SER A 55 1.49 15.16 -17.73
CA SER A 55 0.83 14.76 -18.99
C SER A 55 0.48 13.26 -19.04
N GLU A 56 1.37 12.40 -18.55
CA GLU A 56 1.17 10.94 -18.49
C GLU A 56 0.14 10.54 -17.42
N LEU A 57 0.03 11.33 -16.35
CA LEU A 57 -0.86 11.07 -15.22
C LEU A 57 -2.26 11.66 -15.38
N GLU A 58 -2.41 12.77 -16.08
CA GLU A 58 -3.74 13.29 -16.50
C GLU A 58 -4.49 12.34 -17.43
N ALA A 59 -3.76 11.52 -18.21
CA ALA A 59 -4.33 10.53 -19.11
C ALA A 59 -4.66 9.17 -18.43
N LYS A 60 -4.45 9.03 -17.11
CA LYS A 60 -4.66 7.78 -16.38
C LYS A 60 -6.15 7.52 -16.13
N ASP A 61 -6.63 6.32 -16.48
CA ASP A 61 -7.92 5.81 -15.98
C ASP A 61 -7.84 5.57 -14.47
N LEU A 62 -8.66 6.32 -13.72
CA LEU A 62 -8.75 6.25 -12.26
C LEU A 62 -9.99 5.49 -11.76
N SER A 63 -10.86 4.98 -12.65
CA SER A 63 -12.16 4.38 -12.27
C SER A 63 -12.07 3.10 -11.44
N LYS A 64 -10.87 2.52 -11.34
CA LYS A 64 -10.57 1.27 -10.62
C LYS A 64 -10.04 1.50 -9.20
N TYR A 65 -9.91 2.75 -8.79
CA TYR A 65 -9.23 3.15 -7.54
C TYR A 65 -10.21 3.78 -6.53
N THR A 66 -9.91 3.65 -5.23
CA THR A 66 -10.79 4.18 -4.16
C THR A 66 -10.84 5.70 -4.20
N GLN A 67 -12.02 6.29 -3.94
CA GLN A 67 -12.26 7.73 -4.05
C GLN A 67 -11.31 8.54 -3.15
N GLY A 68 -11.01 8.06 -1.95
CA GLY A 68 -10.07 8.67 -1.01
C GLY A 68 -8.62 8.64 -1.48
N SER A 69 -8.19 7.61 -2.22
CA SER A 69 -6.85 7.58 -2.83
C SER A 69 -6.76 8.48 -4.06
N VAL A 70 -7.78 8.46 -4.94
CA VAL A 70 -7.92 9.36 -6.10
C VAL A 70 -7.94 10.83 -5.68
N THR A 71 -8.62 11.17 -4.58
CA THR A 71 -8.70 12.55 -4.05
C THR A 71 -7.33 13.07 -3.61
N LYS A 72 -6.52 12.24 -2.95
CA LYS A 72 -5.13 12.61 -2.57
C LYS A 72 -4.23 12.80 -3.79
N PHE A 73 -4.33 11.88 -4.75
CA PHE A 73 -3.59 11.92 -6.00
C PHE A 73 -3.86 13.20 -6.81
N ASN A 74 -5.14 13.52 -7.03
CA ASN A 74 -5.52 14.75 -7.74
C ASN A 74 -5.01 16.02 -7.02
N ALA A 75 -5.03 16.03 -5.68
CA ALA A 75 -4.53 17.16 -4.90
C ALA A 75 -3.01 17.42 -5.03
N GLU A 76 -2.19 16.40 -5.34
CA GLU A 76 -0.77 16.62 -5.69
C GLU A 76 -0.59 16.92 -7.19
N LEU A 77 -1.43 16.36 -8.07
CA LEU A 77 -1.44 16.67 -9.51
C LEU A 77 -1.75 18.16 -9.77
N ASP A 78 -2.72 18.74 -9.06
CA ASP A 78 -3.06 20.16 -9.18
C ASP A 78 -1.99 21.09 -8.59
N LYS A 79 -1.25 20.63 -7.56
CA LYS A 79 -0.05 21.34 -7.06
C LYS A 79 1.07 21.30 -8.10
N ALA A 80 1.31 20.17 -8.74
CA ALA A 80 2.28 20.05 -9.83
C ALA A 80 1.95 21.00 -10.98
N LYS A 81 0.70 21.04 -11.45
CA LYS A 81 0.21 22.00 -12.46
C LYS A 81 0.40 23.47 -12.03
N SER A 82 0.17 23.77 -10.75
CA SER A 82 0.37 25.10 -10.18
C SER A 82 1.85 25.52 -10.19
N ILE A 83 2.77 24.59 -9.91
CA ILE A 83 4.22 24.82 -10.02
C ILE A 83 4.64 24.98 -11.49
N LEU A 84 4.14 24.15 -12.41
CA LEU A 84 4.39 24.30 -13.85
C LEU A 84 3.92 25.65 -14.41
N SER A 85 2.84 26.20 -13.86
CA SER A 85 2.30 27.51 -14.25
C SER A 85 3.09 28.70 -13.67
N ASN A 86 3.97 28.46 -12.69
CA ASN A 86 4.72 29.51 -12.01
C ASN A 86 6.07 29.80 -12.72
N LYS A 87 6.13 30.92 -13.46
CA LYS A 87 7.35 31.38 -14.15
C LYS A 87 8.54 31.75 -13.24
N GLU A 88 8.36 31.77 -11.92
CA GLU A 88 9.42 31.99 -10.91
C GLU A 88 9.68 30.73 -10.05
N ALA A 89 9.17 29.55 -10.45
CA ALA A 89 9.39 28.30 -9.72
C ALA A 89 10.89 27.96 -9.63
N THR A 90 11.35 27.58 -8.44
CA THR A 90 12.72 27.08 -8.25
C THR A 90 12.83 25.61 -8.66
N GLN A 91 14.04 25.16 -9.01
CA GLN A 91 14.28 23.74 -9.28
C GLN A 91 13.87 22.86 -8.09
N GLU A 92 14.13 23.32 -6.87
CA GLU A 92 13.70 22.64 -5.63
C GLU A 92 12.18 22.46 -5.55
N GLN A 93 11.38 23.47 -5.94
CA GLN A 93 9.92 23.38 -5.97
C GLN A 93 9.42 22.41 -7.05
N ILE A 94 10.07 22.39 -8.21
CA ILE A 94 9.76 21.46 -9.31
C ILE A 94 10.10 20.02 -8.91
N ASP A 95 11.30 19.80 -8.36
CA ASP A 95 11.77 18.49 -7.91
C ASP A 95 10.92 17.98 -6.73
N GLU A 96 10.51 18.84 -5.80
CA GLU A 96 9.60 18.46 -4.70
C GLU A 96 8.20 18.09 -5.25
N ALA A 97 7.64 18.86 -6.18
CA ALA A 97 6.35 18.55 -6.81
C ALA A 97 6.38 17.22 -7.59
N TYR A 98 7.46 16.96 -8.33
CA TYR A 98 7.69 15.68 -9.02
C TYR A 98 7.70 14.50 -8.04
N ASN A 99 8.45 14.62 -6.92
CA ASN A 99 8.51 13.58 -5.90
C ASN A 99 7.18 13.37 -5.15
N LYS A 100 6.42 14.43 -4.88
CA LYS A 100 5.08 14.34 -4.27
C LYS A 100 4.08 13.66 -5.20
N LEU A 101 4.05 14.04 -6.47
CA LEU A 101 3.14 13.46 -7.46
C LEU A 101 3.42 11.96 -7.69
N ILE A 102 4.69 11.54 -7.76
CA ILE A 102 5.03 10.09 -7.82
C ILE A 102 4.56 9.36 -6.57
N ARG A 103 4.76 9.90 -5.36
CA ARG A 103 4.29 9.25 -4.11
C ARG A 103 2.77 9.11 -4.10
N ALA A 104 2.04 10.17 -4.43
CA ALA A 104 0.59 10.14 -4.46
C ALA A 104 0.02 9.18 -5.54
N TYR A 105 0.73 9.00 -6.66
CA TYR A 105 0.41 7.97 -7.65
C TYR A 105 0.65 6.55 -7.13
N LEU A 106 1.76 6.32 -6.42
CA LEU A 106 2.06 5.03 -5.78
C LEU A 106 1.12 4.70 -4.61
N GLU A 107 0.54 5.71 -3.97
CA GLU A 107 -0.49 5.60 -2.92
C GLU A 107 -1.92 5.37 -3.46
N LEU A 108 -2.12 5.36 -4.78
CA LEU A 108 -3.40 4.95 -5.38
C LEU A 108 -3.73 3.49 -5.04
N ARG A 109 -4.91 3.26 -4.47
CA ARG A 109 -5.40 1.95 -4.02
C ARG A 109 -6.53 1.46 -4.89
N LEU A 110 -6.48 0.22 -5.37
CA LEU A 110 -7.59 -0.38 -6.11
C LEU A 110 -8.81 -0.56 -5.21
N ILE A 111 -10.01 -0.48 -5.83
CA ILE A 111 -11.27 -0.89 -5.19
C ILE A 111 -11.18 -2.41 -4.95
N PRO A 112 -11.48 -2.90 -3.73
CA PRO A 112 -11.42 -4.33 -3.43
C PRO A 112 -12.59 -5.09 -4.07
N ASP A 113 -12.34 -6.34 -4.48
CA ASP A 113 -13.40 -7.28 -4.84
C ASP A 113 -14.09 -7.77 -3.56
N LYS A 114 -15.41 -7.52 -3.47
CA LYS A 114 -16.28 -7.92 -2.35
C LYS A 114 -17.22 -9.08 -2.69
N SER A 115 -17.17 -9.63 -3.91
CA SER A 115 -18.13 -10.63 -4.41
C SER A 115 -18.27 -11.86 -3.50
N LYS A 116 -17.15 -12.38 -2.99
CA LYS A 116 -17.14 -13.50 -2.03
C LYS A 116 -17.81 -13.12 -0.69
N LEU A 117 -17.59 -11.90 -0.22
CA LEU A 117 -18.15 -11.41 1.04
C LEU A 117 -19.68 -11.28 0.93
N GLU A 118 -20.16 -10.76 -0.20
CA GLU A 118 -21.58 -10.68 -0.53
C GLU A 118 -22.23 -12.07 -0.62
N GLU A 119 -21.59 -13.05 -1.29
CA GLU A 119 -22.08 -14.43 -1.33
C GLU A 119 -22.23 -15.03 0.08
N LEU A 120 -21.23 -14.84 0.94
CA LEU A 120 -21.23 -15.35 2.31
C LEU A 120 -22.31 -14.67 3.18
N ILE A 121 -22.55 -13.36 3.00
CA ILE A 121 -23.65 -12.64 3.69
C ILE A 121 -25.00 -13.19 3.23
N ASN A 122 -25.24 -13.28 1.92
CA ASN A 122 -26.48 -13.84 1.36
C ASN A 122 -26.74 -15.27 1.85
N LYS A 123 -25.69 -16.11 1.90
CA LYS A 123 -25.76 -17.45 2.48
C LYS A 123 -26.16 -17.41 3.96
N ALA A 124 -25.49 -16.60 4.77
CA ALA A 124 -25.75 -16.48 6.21
C ALA A 124 -27.17 -15.98 6.52
N GLU A 125 -27.70 -15.05 5.73
CA GLU A 125 -29.07 -14.54 5.88
C GLU A 125 -30.15 -15.52 5.37
N SER A 126 -29.79 -16.45 4.50
CA SER A 126 -30.68 -17.52 4.02
C SER A 126 -30.84 -18.71 4.97
N ILE A 127 -30.06 -18.79 6.06
CA ILE A 127 -30.04 -19.93 6.96
C ILE A 127 -31.29 -19.97 7.86
N ASP A 128 -31.92 -21.13 7.92
CA ASP A 128 -32.98 -21.45 8.89
C ASP A 128 -32.39 -21.60 10.30
N VAL A 129 -32.22 -20.45 10.96
CA VAL A 129 -31.71 -20.36 12.35
C VAL A 129 -32.57 -21.09 13.38
N SER A 130 -33.78 -21.56 13.03
CA SER A 130 -34.63 -22.33 13.95
C SER A 130 -34.05 -23.70 14.28
N LYS A 131 -33.15 -24.22 13.43
CA LYS A 131 -32.46 -25.51 13.59
C LYS A 131 -31.21 -25.47 14.47
N TYR A 132 -30.68 -24.29 14.77
CA TYR A 132 -29.36 -24.11 15.38
C TYR A 132 -29.43 -23.58 16.81
N THR A 133 -28.38 -23.80 17.61
CA THR A 133 -28.31 -23.32 19.01
C THR A 133 -28.35 -21.79 19.07
N GLU A 134 -28.96 -21.25 20.13
CA GLU A 134 -29.05 -19.78 20.29
C GLU A 134 -27.67 -19.12 20.38
N GLU A 135 -26.69 -19.80 21.01
CA GLU A 135 -25.31 -19.33 21.14
C GLU A 135 -24.61 -19.20 19.78
N SER A 136 -24.62 -20.24 18.95
CA SER A 136 -23.98 -20.20 17.62
C SER A 136 -24.70 -19.24 16.66
N VAL A 137 -26.03 -19.17 16.72
CA VAL A 137 -26.85 -18.21 15.96
C VAL A 137 -26.54 -16.77 16.37
N ASN A 138 -26.29 -16.49 17.65
CA ASN A 138 -25.94 -15.16 18.12
C ASN A 138 -24.50 -14.77 17.72
N LEU A 139 -23.55 -15.72 17.73
CA LEU A 139 -22.20 -15.51 17.17
C LEU A 139 -22.27 -15.17 15.67
N LEU A 140 -23.09 -15.88 14.88
CA LEU A 140 -23.29 -15.59 13.46
C LEU A 140 -23.84 -14.18 13.23
N LYS A 141 -24.84 -13.74 14.02
CA LYS A 141 -25.38 -12.37 13.94
C LYS A 141 -24.33 -11.30 14.27
N GLU A 142 -23.49 -11.55 15.28
CA GLU A 142 -22.39 -10.64 15.64
C GLU A 142 -21.40 -10.49 14.48
N LYS A 143 -20.97 -11.61 13.87
CA LYS A 143 -20.01 -11.57 12.76
C LYS A 143 -20.63 -11.03 11.48
N LEU A 144 -21.91 -11.28 11.21
CA LEU A 144 -22.65 -10.60 10.14
C LEU A 144 -22.62 -9.07 10.29
N LYS A 145 -22.72 -8.53 11.52
CA LYS A 145 -22.65 -7.09 11.75
C LYS A 145 -21.24 -6.53 11.48
N GLU A 146 -20.19 -7.17 12.03
CA GLU A 146 -18.80 -6.78 11.73
C GLU A 146 -18.48 -6.83 10.23
N VAL A 147 -19.06 -7.80 9.53
CA VAL A 147 -18.84 -8.03 8.09
C VAL A 147 -19.53 -6.99 7.23
N LYS A 148 -20.76 -6.57 7.59
CA LYS A 148 -21.46 -5.47 6.91
C LYS A 148 -20.73 -4.14 7.07
N ASP A 149 -20.15 -3.87 8.25
CA ASP A 149 -19.29 -2.70 8.46
C ASP A 149 -18.07 -2.66 7.50
N VAL A 150 -17.62 -3.81 6.97
CA VAL A 150 -16.55 -3.93 5.95
C VAL A 150 -17.11 -3.93 4.51
N LEU A 151 -18.32 -4.47 4.29
CA LEU A 151 -19.01 -4.38 3.00
C LEU A 151 -19.30 -2.92 2.63
N ASP A 152 -19.79 -2.12 3.57
CA ASP A 152 -20.20 -0.74 3.34
C ASP A 152 -19.00 0.25 3.29
N ASN A 153 -17.82 -0.17 3.71
CA ASN A 153 -16.61 0.67 3.71
C ASN A 153 -15.96 0.75 2.31
N GLU A 154 -16.15 1.89 1.62
CA GLU A 154 -15.55 2.18 0.30
C GLU A 154 -14.00 2.19 0.30
N GLU A 155 -13.37 2.53 1.43
CA GLU A 155 -11.92 2.58 1.59
C GLU A 155 -11.32 1.31 2.21
N ALA A 156 -12.08 0.21 2.28
CA ALA A 156 -11.59 -1.09 2.72
C ALA A 156 -10.43 -1.60 1.84
N SER A 157 -9.47 -2.30 2.43
CA SER A 157 -8.46 -3.04 1.69
C SER A 157 -8.94 -4.45 1.36
N GLN A 158 -8.36 -5.08 0.33
CA GLN A 158 -8.63 -6.49 0.05
C GLN A 158 -8.28 -7.39 1.24
N VAL A 159 -7.29 -7.01 2.07
CA VAL A 159 -6.93 -7.74 3.29
C VAL A 159 -8.06 -7.71 4.33
N GLU A 160 -8.73 -6.56 4.49
CA GLU A 160 -9.88 -6.43 5.40
C GLU A 160 -11.11 -7.19 4.87
N VAL A 161 -11.39 -7.12 3.57
CA VAL A 161 -12.49 -7.87 2.92
C VAL A 161 -12.25 -9.39 2.98
N ASN A 162 -11.02 -9.86 2.75
CA ASN A 162 -10.66 -11.27 2.89
C ASN A 162 -10.79 -11.74 4.35
N LYS A 163 -10.35 -10.94 5.32
CA LYS A 163 -10.46 -11.24 6.75
C LYS A 163 -11.91 -11.20 7.26
N ALA A 164 -12.75 -10.35 6.69
CA ALA A 164 -14.20 -10.36 6.93
C ALA A 164 -14.84 -11.65 6.37
N SER A 165 -14.43 -12.08 5.18
CA SER A 165 -14.89 -13.33 4.55
C SER A 165 -14.54 -14.54 5.43
N GLU A 166 -13.28 -14.63 5.88
CA GLU A 166 -12.77 -15.68 6.77
C GLU A 166 -13.56 -15.74 8.10
N LYS A 167 -13.82 -14.59 8.74
CA LYS A 167 -14.65 -14.51 9.95
C LYS A 167 -16.06 -15.07 9.72
N LEU A 168 -16.68 -14.76 8.58
CA LEU A 168 -18.03 -15.22 8.29
C LEU A 168 -18.04 -16.72 7.94
N GLU A 169 -17.03 -17.22 7.22
CA GLU A 169 -16.86 -18.65 6.96
C GLU A 169 -16.70 -19.45 8.26
N ILE A 170 -15.92 -18.96 9.22
CA ILE A 170 -15.77 -19.58 10.55
C ILE A 170 -17.09 -19.55 11.32
N ALA A 171 -17.81 -18.42 11.34
CA ALA A 171 -19.10 -18.32 12.02
C ALA A 171 -20.20 -19.19 11.38
N LEU A 172 -20.16 -19.37 10.06
CA LEU A 172 -21.03 -20.29 9.31
C LEU A 172 -20.71 -21.76 9.57
N ALA A 173 -19.43 -22.11 9.75
CA ALA A 173 -18.98 -23.47 10.06
C ALA A 173 -19.18 -23.83 11.54
N GLY A 174 -19.18 -22.84 12.44
CA GLY A 174 -19.45 -22.98 13.88
C GLY A 174 -20.93 -22.93 14.27
N LEU A 175 -21.85 -23.27 13.34
CA LEU A 175 -23.27 -23.40 13.62
C LEU A 175 -23.61 -24.79 14.18
N ASP A 176 -23.87 -24.88 15.49
CA ASP A 176 -24.28 -26.12 16.14
C ASP A 176 -25.78 -26.38 15.94
N GLU A 177 -26.15 -27.55 15.43
CA GLU A 177 -27.55 -27.97 15.33
C GLU A 177 -28.15 -28.26 16.72
N LYS A 178 -29.43 -27.96 16.90
CA LYS A 178 -30.19 -28.36 18.10
C LYS A 178 -30.27 -29.88 18.13
N LYS A 179 -30.00 -30.47 19.29
CA LYS A 179 -30.28 -31.88 19.52
C LYS A 179 -31.79 -32.07 19.68
N ASP A 180 -32.40 -32.78 18.73
CA ASP A 180 -33.78 -33.22 18.86
C ASP A 180 -33.92 -34.19 20.04
N ASN A 181 -34.55 -33.72 21.12
CA ASN A 181 -35.02 -34.57 22.20
C ASN A 181 -36.29 -35.32 21.77
N ASN A 182 -36.23 -36.06 20.66
CA ASN A 182 -37.28 -37.04 20.33
C ASN A 182 -37.08 -38.28 21.21
N THR A 183 -37.50 -38.18 22.47
CA THR A 183 -37.68 -39.33 23.35
C THR A 183 -38.90 -40.11 22.88
N ASP A 184 -38.75 -40.93 21.84
CA ASP A 184 -39.76 -41.90 21.45
C ASP A 184 -40.14 -42.74 22.68
N THR A 185 -41.43 -42.76 22.98
CA THR A 185 -41.95 -43.17 24.28
C THR A 185 -42.29 -44.65 24.29
N ASP A 186 -41.27 -45.50 24.25
CA ASP A 186 -41.43 -46.95 24.42
C ASP A 186 -41.79 -47.29 25.87
N ASN A 187 -43.10 -47.27 26.13
CA ASN A 187 -43.73 -47.88 27.30
C ASN A 187 -43.63 -49.42 27.20
N GLU A 188 -42.51 -50.02 27.64
CA GLU A 188 -42.58 -51.38 28.18
C GLU A 188 -42.90 -51.32 29.67
N THR A 189 -44.07 -51.85 30.02
CA THR A 189 -44.48 -52.10 31.40
C THR A 189 -44.41 -53.60 31.66
N ASP A 190 -43.43 -54.06 32.43
CA ASP A 190 -43.64 -55.29 33.19
C ASP A 190 -42.90 -55.30 34.54
N ASN A 191 -43.43 -56.07 35.49
CA ASN A 191 -42.89 -56.23 36.82
C ASN A 191 -42.16 -57.58 36.96
N ASN A 192 -41.14 -57.67 37.82
CA ASN A 192 -41.34 -58.13 39.20
C ASN A 192 -40.04 -58.68 39.87
N ASN A 193 -39.72 -58.16 41.07
CA ASN A 193 -39.03 -58.82 42.20
C ASN A 193 -37.60 -59.43 42.05
N GLY A 194 -36.70 -59.08 42.99
CA GLY A 194 -35.39 -59.74 43.18
C GLY A 194 -34.48 -59.07 44.24
N THR A 195 -34.48 -59.57 45.47
CA THR A 195 -33.87 -58.92 46.65
C THR A 195 -32.45 -59.42 47.03
N GLY A 196 -31.55 -58.50 47.40
CA GLY A 196 -30.28 -58.77 48.15
C GLY A 196 -29.14 -57.85 47.68
N ASN A 197 -28.47 -56.96 48.45
CA ASN A 197 -28.18 -56.73 49.89
C ASN A 197 -26.79 -57.24 50.36
N GLY A 198 -26.02 -56.38 51.05
CA GLY A 198 -24.60 -56.53 51.42
C GLY A 198 -23.68 -55.73 50.47
N THR A 199 -23.14 -54.53 50.75
CA THR A 199 -22.39 -53.93 51.89
C THR A 199 -20.88 -54.20 51.88
N ASP A 200 -20.13 -53.15 52.29
CA ASP A 200 -18.73 -53.15 52.78
C ASP A 200 -17.59 -53.32 51.74
N ASN A 201 -16.43 -52.64 51.82
CA ASN A 201 -16.03 -51.41 52.55
C ASN A 201 -14.68 -50.86 51.99
N ASP A 202 -14.18 -49.76 52.59
CA ASP A 202 -12.78 -49.32 52.74
C ASP A 202 -12.22 -48.22 51.81
N ASN A 203 -12.33 -46.98 52.30
CA ASN A 203 -11.44 -45.86 51.97
C ASN A 203 -10.17 -45.89 52.84
N ASN A 204 -8.99 -45.60 52.28
CA ASN A 204 -7.98 -44.75 52.96
C ASN A 204 -6.94 -44.22 51.94
N THR A 205 -6.92 -42.94 51.52
CA THR A 205 -6.54 -41.67 52.19
C THR A 205 -5.02 -41.43 52.35
N GLY A 206 -4.50 -40.40 51.66
CA GLY A 206 -3.25 -39.67 51.97
C GLY A 206 -1.96 -40.13 51.25
N ASN A 207 -0.92 -39.31 51.09
CA ASN A 207 -0.80 -37.85 51.29
C ASN A 207 0.54 -37.28 50.74
N GLY A 208 0.48 -36.18 49.96
CA GLY A 208 1.50 -35.10 49.94
C GLY A 208 2.83 -35.26 49.17
N GLY A 209 3.35 -34.15 48.61
CA GLY A 209 4.67 -34.02 47.95
C GLY A 209 4.63 -34.33 46.44
N SER A 210 4.80 -33.43 45.46
CA SER A 210 5.48 -32.11 45.31
C SER A 210 6.99 -32.16 45.00
N SER A 211 7.31 -31.84 43.74
CA SER A 211 8.60 -31.39 43.17
C SER A 211 9.83 -32.31 43.24
N GLY A 212 10.56 -32.42 42.12
CA GLY A 212 11.94 -32.92 42.10
C GLY A 212 12.42 -33.47 40.75
N ASP A 213 13.54 -32.96 40.27
CA ASP A 213 14.25 -33.29 39.02
C ASP A 213 14.39 -34.79 38.63
N ASN A 214 14.07 -35.07 37.35
CA ASN A 214 15.01 -35.35 36.25
C ASN A 214 16.29 -36.22 36.48
N SER A 215 16.73 -36.88 35.40
CA SER A 215 17.93 -37.75 35.28
C SER A 215 17.75 -39.17 35.89
N THR A 216 18.32 -40.27 35.36
CA THR A 216 19.45 -40.44 34.42
C THR A 216 19.32 -41.74 33.59
N ASN A 217 20.19 -41.90 32.59
CA ASN A 217 20.49 -43.09 31.77
C ASN A 217 19.43 -43.45 30.72
N ASN A 218 19.72 -43.33 29.42
CA ASN A 218 20.82 -43.88 28.60
C ASN A 218 20.60 -45.34 28.20
N ASN A 219 20.41 -45.54 26.89
CA ASN A 219 20.98 -46.67 26.17
C ASN A 219 21.73 -46.12 24.96
N GLU A 220 22.96 -45.67 25.18
CA GLU A 220 23.91 -45.37 24.11
C GLU A 220 24.36 -46.69 23.47
N SER A 221 24.26 -46.84 22.14
CA SER A 221 25.40 -47.30 21.32
C SER A 221 25.03 -47.55 19.85
N ASN A 222 25.90 -47.31 18.85
CA ASN A 222 26.95 -46.28 18.73
C ASN A 222 27.53 -46.28 17.29
N ASN A 223 28.45 -45.33 17.05
CA ASN A 223 29.29 -45.08 15.88
C ASN A 223 28.66 -44.16 14.81
N ASP A 224 29.23 -43.00 14.43
CA ASP A 224 30.63 -42.55 14.21
C ASP A 224 31.23 -43.09 12.88
N THR A 225 32.01 -42.35 12.08
CA THR A 225 32.53 -40.94 12.08
C THR A 225 32.63 -40.45 10.61
N ASP A 226 33.16 -39.30 10.16
CA ASP A 226 33.91 -38.11 10.64
C ASP A 226 33.42 -36.92 9.72
N ASN A 227 33.16 -35.68 10.16
CA ASN A 227 34.03 -34.61 10.69
C ASN A 227 34.70 -33.69 9.62
N ASN A 228 34.77 -32.39 9.96
CA ASN A 228 35.70 -31.36 9.48
C ASN A 228 35.55 -30.70 8.07
N SER A 229 34.87 -29.54 8.06
CA SER A 229 35.34 -28.24 7.49
C SER A 229 35.57 -28.00 5.98
N SER A 230 35.31 -26.73 5.61
CA SER A 230 35.92 -25.95 4.51
C SER A 230 35.45 -26.16 3.05
N ASN A 231 34.58 -25.21 2.65
CA ASN A 231 34.92 -24.14 1.67
C ASN A 231 34.44 -24.27 0.21
N ASN A 232 33.79 -23.18 -0.23
CA ASN A 232 33.65 -22.64 -1.61
C ASN A 232 32.91 -23.39 -2.73
N ASN A 233 32.02 -22.61 -3.37
CA ASN A 233 31.71 -22.53 -4.82
C ASN A 233 31.19 -23.78 -5.57
N ASP A 234 30.44 -23.63 -6.68
CA ASP A 234 30.39 -22.46 -7.57
C ASP A 234 29.00 -22.14 -8.15
N THR A 235 28.90 -20.93 -8.71
CA THR A 235 27.85 -20.53 -9.64
C THR A 235 28.22 -20.99 -11.05
N THR A 236 27.31 -21.66 -11.75
CA THR A 236 27.28 -21.70 -13.22
C THR A 236 25.84 -21.41 -13.65
N ASN A 237 25.58 -20.24 -14.23
CA ASN A 237 25.79 -19.90 -15.64
C ASN A 237 25.03 -20.83 -16.59
N ASN A 238 23.99 -20.28 -17.21
CA ASN A 238 23.52 -20.73 -18.51
C ASN A 238 23.15 -19.51 -19.34
N ASP A 239 24.17 -18.86 -19.89
CA ASP A 239 24.01 -17.76 -20.84
C ASP A 239 23.29 -18.27 -22.10
N SER A 240 22.31 -17.49 -22.57
CA SER A 240 21.72 -17.71 -23.89
C SER A 240 21.56 -16.36 -24.58
N GLU A 241 22.66 -15.89 -25.18
CA GLU A 241 22.66 -14.68 -25.99
C GLU A 241 21.75 -14.84 -27.20
N GLY A 242 20.77 -13.95 -27.33
CA GLY A 242 19.82 -13.90 -28.43
C GLY A 242 19.60 -12.46 -28.88
N ASP A 243 20.64 -11.84 -29.44
CA ASP A 243 20.67 -10.42 -29.83
C ASP A 243 19.45 -10.00 -30.68
N LYS A 244 18.67 -9.06 -30.14
CA LYS A 244 17.87 -8.09 -30.90
C LYS A 244 17.89 -6.70 -30.26
N ASN A 245 18.99 -5.99 -30.47
CA ASN A 245 19.06 -4.54 -30.37
C ASN A 245 17.82 -3.83 -30.98
N THR A 246 16.97 -3.22 -30.15
CA THR A 246 15.99 -2.21 -30.58
C THR A 246 15.59 -1.23 -29.47
N GLU A 247 15.76 0.06 -29.77
CA GLU A 247 15.19 1.26 -29.12
C GLU A 247 15.44 1.54 -27.62
N ALA A 248 15.73 2.82 -27.33
CA ALA A 248 15.73 3.36 -25.97
C ALA A 248 14.28 3.49 -25.45
N GLY A 249 13.81 2.45 -24.77
CA GLY A 249 12.42 2.31 -24.35
C GLY A 249 11.91 3.48 -23.50
N LYS A 250 10.73 3.99 -23.84
CA LYS A 250 9.95 4.91 -23.00
C LYS A 250 9.53 4.15 -21.73
N GLY A 251 10.13 4.47 -20.59
CA GLY A 251 9.75 3.91 -19.31
C GLY A 251 8.34 4.37 -18.92
N ASN A 252 7.36 3.47 -19.03
CA ASN A 252 6.01 3.70 -18.53
C ASN A 252 5.99 3.59 -16.99
N LEU A 253 5.12 4.36 -16.35
CA LEU A 253 4.88 4.26 -14.90
C LEU A 253 4.29 2.88 -14.55
N PRO A 254 4.69 2.27 -13.40
CA PRO A 254 4.15 0.99 -12.96
C PRO A 254 2.65 1.09 -12.65
N GLU A 255 1.93 -0.02 -12.68
CA GLU A 255 0.57 -0.09 -12.13
C GLU A 255 0.61 -0.19 -10.60
N THR A 256 -0.45 0.30 -9.95
CA THR A 256 -0.47 0.58 -8.50
C THR A 256 -1.68 -0.06 -7.83
N GLY A 257 -1.57 -0.38 -6.54
CA GLY A 257 -2.68 -0.93 -5.73
C GLY A 257 -2.92 -2.44 -5.83
N GLY A 258 -2.11 -3.20 -6.56
CA GLY A 258 -2.19 -4.67 -6.60
C GLY A 258 -1.72 -5.35 -5.31
N THR A 259 -2.19 -6.57 -5.03
CA THR A 259 -1.91 -7.33 -3.78
C THR A 259 -0.52 -7.98 -3.72
N SER A 260 0.32 -7.81 -4.75
CA SER A 260 1.70 -8.28 -4.73
C SER A 260 2.55 -7.49 -3.73
N THR A 261 3.17 -8.18 -2.78
CA THR A 261 4.13 -7.64 -1.78
C THR A 261 5.48 -7.24 -2.38
N PHE A 262 5.50 -6.74 -3.62
CA PHE A 262 6.69 -6.69 -4.48
C PHE A 262 6.98 -5.30 -5.09
N ALA A 263 8.27 -5.05 -5.25
CA ALA A 263 8.86 -4.25 -6.32
C ALA A 263 8.64 -2.72 -6.34
N LEU A 264 9.16 -2.03 -5.31
CA LEU A 264 9.82 -0.71 -5.51
C LEU A 264 10.99 -0.77 -6.52
N VAL A 265 11.42 -1.99 -6.89
CA VAL A 265 12.45 -2.32 -7.90
C VAL A 265 12.12 -1.73 -9.29
N GLY A 266 10.88 -1.33 -9.57
CA GLY A 266 10.46 -0.75 -10.84
C GLY A 266 10.92 0.69 -11.14
N ILE A 267 11.48 1.44 -10.17
CA ILE A 267 11.88 2.85 -10.36
C ILE A 267 13.29 3.13 -9.80
N VAL A 268 14.33 2.52 -10.39
CA VAL A 268 15.74 2.68 -9.96
C VAL A 268 16.62 3.36 -11.02
N THR A 269 16.18 3.43 -12.29
CA THR A 269 17.02 3.85 -13.43
C THR A 269 16.63 5.18 -14.08
N LEU A 270 16.42 6.23 -13.27
CA LEU A 270 16.69 7.60 -13.70
C LEU A 270 17.63 8.26 -12.68
N LEU A 271 18.91 8.03 -12.91
CA LEU A 271 20.01 8.12 -11.93
C LEU A 271 20.13 9.46 -11.19
N LEU A 272 20.49 9.35 -9.91
CA LEU A 272 21.20 10.40 -9.16
C LEU A 272 22.48 10.78 -9.92
N GLY A 273 22.59 11.99 -10.46
CA GLY A 273 23.65 12.28 -11.42
C GLY A 273 23.88 13.73 -11.87
N ALA A 274 23.63 14.74 -11.02
CA ALA A 274 23.92 16.15 -11.35
C ALA A 274 24.53 16.97 -10.20
N GLY A 275 25.22 16.31 -9.26
CA GLY A 275 26.04 17.02 -8.27
C GLY A 275 27.31 17.60 -8.90
N SER A 276 27.36 18.93 -9.07
CA SER A 276 28.57 19.74 -9.21
C SER A 276 29.52 19.47 -10.40
N VAL A 277 29.37 20.22 -11.50
CA VAL A 277 30.49 20.59 -12.39
C VAL A 277 30.45 22.08 -12.70
N LEU A 278 31.60 22.77 -12.53
CA LEU A 278 31.74 24.21 -12.73
C LEU A 278 31.74 24.60 -14.22
N ARG A 279 31.29 25.83 -14.52
CA ARG A 279 31.84 26.59 -15.67
C ARG A 279 32.07 28.07 -15.36
N ARG A 280 33.21 28.39 -14.74
CA ARG A 280 33.77 29.75 -14.69
C ARG A 280 34.03 30.26 -16.12
N ARG A 281 33.30 31.29 -16.57
CA ARG A 281 33.73 32.30 -17.56
C ARG A 281 32.94 33.60 -17.35
N LYS A 282 33.57 34.77 -17.30
CA LYS A 282 34.99 35.06 -17.05
C LYS A 282 35.10 36.43 -16.39
#